data_AF-A0A7J7N2M7-F1
#
_entry.id   AF-A0A7J7N2M7-F1
#
_cell.length_a   1.000
_cell.length_b   1.000
_cell.length_c   1.000
_cell.angle_alpha   90.00
_cell.angle_beta   90.00
_cell.angle_gamma   90.00
#
_symmetry.space_group_name_H-M   'P 1'
#
loop_
_entity.id
_entity.type
_entity.pdbx_description
1 polymer ?
#
loop_
_entity_poly.entity_id
_entity_poly.type
_entity_poly.pdbx_seq_one_letter_code
_entity_poly.pdbx_strand_id
1 'polypeptide(L)'
;MGSQSSLRLRIINLSKEELKPGTLKWNSVRVEVRKALEEYGTFEAVYDRVSPELCNQVFGRLKDLLIYQCRSNPGTCRRSSHLDT
;
A
#
# COMPACT_ATOMS: atom_id res chain seq x y z
N MET A 1 8.91 16.67 -12.04
CA MET A 1 8.15 16.20 -13.21
C MET A 1 8.03 14.68 -13.09
N GLY A 2 6.96 14.19 -12.48
CA GLY A 2 6.73 12.74 -12.36
C GLY A 2 6.37 12.20 -13.74
N SER A 3 7.21 11.32 -14.29
CA SER A 3 6.89 10.58 -15.50
C SER A 3 5.72 9.64 -15.19
N GLN A 4 4.57 9.88 -15.81
CA GLN A 4 3.45 8.95 -15.79
C GLN A 4 3.74 7.83 -16.79
N SER A 5 4.80 7.04 -16.55
CA SER A 5 4.88 5.72 -17.17
C SER A 5 3.79 4.88 -16.52
N SER A 6 2.89 4.32 -17.32
CA SER A 6 1.90 3.37 -16.84
C SER A 6 2.61 2.08 -16.40
N LEU A 7 3.23 2.10 -15.22
CA LEU A 7 3.75 0.93 -14.53
C LEU A 7 2.55 0.03 -14.25
N ARG A 8 2.31 -0.94 -15.14
CA ARG A 8 1.30 -1.97 -14.94
C ARG A 8 1.80 -2.92 -13.87
N LEU A 9 1.61 -2.53 -12.60
CA LEU A 9 1.94 -3.37 -11.46
C LEU A 9 1.12 -4.66 -11.51
N ARG A 10 1.77 -5.77 -11.14
CA ARG A 10 1.08 -7.05 -11.05
C ARG A 10 0.16 -7.03 -9.83
N ILE A 11 -1.13 -7.32 -10.04
CA ILE A 11 -2.08 -7.53 -8.96
C ILE A 11 -2.14 -9.03 -8.66
N ILE A 12 -1.85 -9.42 -7.42
CA ILE A 12 -1.82 -10.81 -6.97
C ILE A 12 -2.90 -11.00 -5.91
N ASN A 13 -3.81 -11.94 -6.16
CA ASN A 13 -4.90 -12.24 -5.22
C ASN A 13 -4.48 -13.29 -4.19
N LEU A 14 -4.33 -12.86 -2.93
CA LEU A 14 -3.98 -13.67 -1.76
C LEU A 14 -5.19 -14.06 -0.90
N SER A 15 -6.39 -13.71 -1.33
CA SER A 15 -7.67 -13.95 -0.62
C SER A 15 -8.17 -15.39 -0.78
N LYS A 16 -7.55 -16.19 -1.66
CA LYS A 16 -8.01 -17.54 -1.98
C LYS A 16 -7.80 -18.48 -0.78
N GLU A 17 -8.87 -19.07 -0.27
CA GLU A 17 -8.86 -19.98 0.89
C GLU A 17 -7.94 -21.21 0.73
N GLU A 18 -7.58 -21.56 -0.50
CA GLU A 18 -6.73 -22.69 -0.84
C GLU A 18 -5.22 -22.38 -0.87
N LEU A 19 -4.78 -21.23 -0.36
CA LEU A 19 -3.36 -20.89 -0.21
C LEU A 19 -2.71 -21.62 0.98
N LYS A 20 -2.87 -22.95 1.02
CA LYS A 20 -2.20 -23.82 2.00
C LYS A 20 -0.84 -24.27 1.46
N PRO A 21 0.22 -24.29 2.29
CA PRO A 21 1.52 -24.81 1.91
C PRO A 21 1.40 -26.21 1.27
N GLY A 22 2.12 -26.42 0.18
CA GLY A 22 2.13 -27.71 -0.54
C GLY A 22 1.01 -27.89 -1.57
N THR A 23 0.03 -27.00 -1.65
CA THR A 23 -0.98 -27.04 -2.73
C THR A 23 -0.44 -26.50 -4.05
N LEU A 24 -1.03 -26.95 -5.17
CA LEU A 24 -0.68 -26.42 -6.50
C LEU A 24 -0.93 -24.92 -6.60
N LYS A 25 -2.07 -24.43 -6.07
CA LYS A 25 -2.39 -22.99 -6.04
C LYS A 25 -1.35 -22.19 -5.25
N TRP A 26 -0.89 -22.68 -4.11
CA TRP A 26 0.18 -22.05 -3.33
C TRP A 26 1.48 -21.94 -4.11
N ASN A 27 1.89 -23.02 -4.79
CA ASN A 27 3.10 -23.01 -5.62
C ASN A 27 2.97 -22.03 -6.79
N SER A 28 1.82 -21.97 -7.46
CA SER A 28 1.55 -21.00 -8.53
C SER A 28 1.65 -19.56 -8.04
N VAL A 29 1.02 -19.22 -6.91
CA VAL A 29 1.07 -17.86 -6.35
C VAL A 29 2.48 -17.49 -5.91
N ARG A 30 3.26 -18.42 -5.35
CA ARG A 30 4.68 -18.17 -5.02
C ARG A 30 5.52 -17.84 -6.25
N VAL A 31 5.29 -18.56 -7.34
CA VAL A 31 5.96 -18.28 -8.62
C VAL A 31 5.56 -16.90 -9.14
N GLU A 32 4.29 -16.55 -9.03
CA GLU A 32 3.79 -15.24 -9.46
C GLU A 32 4.38 -14.08 -8.63
N VAL A 33 4.42 -14.20 -7.31
CA VAL A 33 5.04 -13.23 -6.40
C VAL A 33 6.51 -13.05 -6.73
N ARG A 34 7.25 -14.15 -6.88
CA ARG A 34 8.67 -14.13 -7.22
C ARG A 34 8.91 -13.41 -8.55
N LYS A 35 8.16 -13.77 -9.60
CA LYS A 35 8.28 -13.11 -10.91
C LYS A 35 7.95 -11.63 -10.84
N ALA A 36 6.91 -11.24 -10.07
CA ALA A 36 6.55 -9.84 -9.94
C ALA A 36 7.66 -9.02 -9.26
N LEU A 37 8.34 -9.58 -8.26
CA LEU A 37 9.49 -8.95 -7.61
C LEU A 37 10.73 -8.91 -8.53
N GLU A 38 10.99 -9.97 -9.29
CA GLU A 38 12.10 -10.04 -10.24
C GLU A 38 11.92 -9.05 -11.41
N GLU A 39 10.73 -8.95 -11.97
CA GLU A 39 10.44 -8.16 -13.19
C GLU A 39 10.07 -6.70 -12.89
N TYR A 40 9.24 -6.46 -11.86
CA TYR A 40 8.67 -5.14 -11.57
C TYR A 40 9.18 -4.53 -10.25
N GLY A 41 9.92 -5.29 -9.44
CA GLY A 41 10.37 -4.87 -8.11
C GLY A 41 9.25 -4.76 -7.06
N THR A 42 7.98 -4.81 -7.46
CA THR A 42 6.81 -4.69 -6.56
C THR A 42 5.53 -5.24 -7.19
N PHE A 43 4.51 -5.46 -6.36
CA PHE A 43 3.19 -5.94 -6.74
C PHE A 43 2.13 -5.45 -5.77
N GLU A 44 0.88 -5.42 -6.23
CA GLU A 44 -0.29 -5.13 -5.39
C GLU A 44 -0.90 -6.44 -4.91
N ALA A 45 -1.09 -6.57 -3.60
CA ALA A 45 -1.68 -7.76 -3.00
C ALA A 45 -3.15 -7.51 -2.63
N VAL A 46 -4.06 -8.33 -3.16
CA VAL A 46 -5.48 -8.31 -2.76
C VAL A 46 -5.71 -9.32 -1.64
N TYR A 47 -6.15 -8.84 -0.49
CA TYR A 47 -6.38 -9.65 0.71
C TYR A 47 -7.68 -9.23 1.41
N ASP A 48 -8.68 -10.10 1.38
CA ASP A 48 -10.04 -9.83 1.87
C ASP A 48 -10.20 -10.04 3.38
N ARG A 49 -9.25 -10.75 4.02
CA ARG A 49 -9.36 -11.10 5.45
C ARG A 49 -9.17 -9.92 6.40
N VAL A 50 -8.75 -8.76 5.89
CA VAL A 50 -8.67 -7.52 6.67
C VAL A 50 -9.90 -6.69 6.38
N SER A 51 -10.69 -6.41 7.42
CA SER A 51 -11.90 -5.61 7.24
C SER A 51 -11.53 -4.18 6.85
N PRO A 52 -12.30 -3.55 5.94
CA PRO A 52 -12.08 -2.15 5.56
C PRO A 52 -12.24 -1.22 6.76
N GLU A 53 -13.09 -1.58 7.73
CA GLU A 53 -13.25 -0.82 8.98
C GLU A 53 -11.95 -0.78 9.80
N LEU A 54 -11.24 -1.91 9.95
CA LEU A 54 -9.97 -1.95 10.66
C LEU A 54 -8.92 -1.07 9.98
N CYS A 55 -8.82 -1.15 8.65
CA CYS A 55 -7.96 -0.26 7.87
C CYS A 55 -8.30 1.22 8.15
N ASN A 56 -9.58 1.58 8.06
CA ASN A 56 -10.03 2.96 8.30
C ASN A 56 -9.70 3.44 9.70
N GLN A 57 -9.87 2.61 10.73
CA GLN A 57 -9.51 2.96 12.11
C GLN A 57 -7.99 3.20 12.25
N VAL A 58 -7.16 2.31 11.71
CA VAL A 58 -5.69 2.44 11.76
C VAL A 58 -5.22 3.69 11.00
N PHE A 59 -5.70 3.89 9.78
CA PHE A 59 -5.35 5.07 8.99
C PHE A 59 -5.88 6.37 9.62
N GLY A 60 -7.06 6.33 10.26
CA GLY A 60 -7.59 7.45 11.03
C GLY A 60 -6.66 7.84 12.18
N ARG A 61 -6.26 6.87 13.01
CA ARG A 61 -5.32 7.12 14.11
C ARG A 61 -3.95 7.59 13.63
N LEU A 62 -3.44 7.04 12.53
CA LEU A 62 -2.19 7.49 11.94
C LEU A 62 -2.27 8.94 11.45
N LYS A 63 -3.39 9.33 10.83
CA LYS A 63 -3.64 10.73 10.44
C LYS A 63 -3.63 11.62 11.67
N ASP A 64 -4.34 11.26 12.74
CA ASP A 64 -4.37 12.05 13.98
C ASP A 64 -2.96 12.23 14.55
N LEU A 65 -2.16 11.16 14.60
CA LEU A 65 -0.77 11.21 15.09
C LEU A 65 0.13 12.10 14.23
N LEU A 66 0.09 11.95 12.90
CA LEU A 66 0.92 12.75 11.99
C LEU A 66 0.48 14.22 11.92
N ILE A 67 -0.82 14.50 12.06
CA ILE A 67 -1.36 15.86 12.17
C ILE A 67 -0.98 16.49 13.52
N TYR A 68 -1.01 15.72 14.61
CA TYR A 68 -0.60 16.21 15.93
C TYR A 68 0.87 16.64 15.94
N GLN A 69 1.76 15.91 15.27
CA GLN A 69 3.16 16.31 15.12
C GLN A 69 3.34 17.68 14.44
N CYS A 70 2.47 18.03 13.47
CA CYS A 70 2.48 19.38 12.88
C CYS A 70 2.01 20.48 13.86
N ARG A 71 1.16 20.15 14.83
CA ARG A 71 0.64 21.12 15.81
C ARG A 71 1.57 21.32 17.00
N SER A 72 2.30 20.28 17.41
CA SER A 72 3.18 20.33 18.58
C SER A 72 4.57 20.91 18.31
N ASN A 73 4.96 21.10 17.04
CA ASN A 73 6.20 21.79 16.67
C ASN A 73 5.94 22.97 15.69
N PRO A 74 5.53 24.15 16.19
CA PRO A 74 5.22 25.30 15.34
C PRO A 74 6.43 25.87 14.58
N GLY A 75 7.66 25.43 14.90
CA GLY A 75 8.90 25.93 14.28
C GLY A 75 9.26 25.34 12.90
N THR A 76 8.59 24.27 12.45
CA THR A 76 8.97 23.56 11.20
C THR A 76 7.89 23.54 10.12
N CYS A 77 6.67 23.99 10.40
CA CYS A 77 5.66 24.17 9.36
C CYS A 77 5.86 25.50 8.62
N ARG A 78 6.73 25.51 7.59
CA ARG A 78 6.64 26.54 6.55
C ARG A 78 5.26 26.40 5.90
N ARG A 79 4.36 27.32 6.26
CA ARG A 79 3.12 27.57 5.54
C ARG A 79 3.56 27.96 4.12
N SER A 80 3.46 27.04 3.17
CA SER A 80 3.67 27.39 1.75
C SER A 80 2.47 28.21 1.32
N SER A 81 2.49 29.50 1.64
CA SER A 81 1.63 30.51 1.05
C SER A 81 2.12 30.75 -0.37
N HIS A 82 1.71 29.89 -1.30
CA HIS A 82 1.74 30.22 -2.72
C HIS A 82 0.86 29.23 -3.47
N LEU A 83 -0.43 29.56 -3.59
CA LEU A 83 -1.27 29.35 -4.78
C LEU A 83 -2.66 29.94 -4.49
N ASP A 84 -2.69 31.26 -4.37
CA ASP A 84 -3.88 32.08 -4.63
C ASP A 84 -3.40 33.27 -5.46
N THR A 85 -3.27 33.04 -6.77
CA THR A 85 -3.52 33.97 -7.89
C THR A 85 -3.40 33.15 -9.18
#